data_AF-A0A2V8SCC0-F1
#
_entry.id   AF-A0A2V8SCC0-F1
#
_cell.length_a   1.000
_cell.length_b   1.000
_cell.length_c   1.000
_cell.angle_alpha   90.00
_cell.angle_beta   90.00
_cell.angle_gamma   90.00
#
_symmetry.space_group_name_H-M   'P 1'
#
loop_
_entity.id
_entity.type
_entity.pdbx_description
1 polymer ?
#
loop_
_entity_poly.entity_id
_entity_poly.type
_entity_poly.pdbx_seq_one_letter_code
_entity_poly.pdbx_strand_id
1 'polypeptide(L)'
;MAQVRVMYWKEIPYAVRATEGAERASRQLPAAFQEAVDAAAMADGDTAAEAYQAGFKWGPAEERPGTAAAVADAVVAEIVAAFPGERLSRLASRDKP
;
A
#
# COMPACT_ATOMS: atom_id res chain seq x y z
N MET A 1 -0.29 21.93 4.83
CA MET A 1 -0.42 20.55 5.37
C MET A 1 -0.79 19.66 4.20
N ALA A 2 -0.25 18.46 4.13
CA ALA A 2 -0.55 17.53 3.04
C ALA A 2 -1.44 16.40 3.56
N GLN A 3 -2.46 16.05 2.78
CA GLN A 3 -3.31 14.90 3.01
C GLN A 3 -2.68 13.69 2.34
N VAL A 4 -2.29 12.69 3.11
CA VAL A 4 -1.76 11.41 2.63
C VAL A 4 -2.78 10.30 2.78
N ARG A 5 -2.82 9.42 1.79
CA ARG A 5 -3.66 8.23 1.72
C ARG A 5 -2.82 7.08 1.23
N VAL A 6 -2.96 5.94 1.88
CA VAL A 6 -2.31 4.71 1.47
C VAL A 6 -3.34 3.86 0.74
N MET A 7 -2.97 3.38 -0.44
CA MET A 7 -3.75 2.40 -1.18
C MET A 7 -3.34 1.01 -0.71
N TYR A 8 -4.32 0.23 -0.29
CA TYR A 8 -4.14 -1.14 0.15
C TYR A 8 -4.79 -2.07 -0.86
N TRP A 9 -4.16 -3.20 -1.11
CA TRP A 9 -4.75 -4.32 -1.80
C TRP A 9 -5.12 -5.38 -0.76
N LYS A 10 -6.41 -5.52 -0.48
CA LYS A 10 -6.96 -6.25 0.67
C LYS A 10 -6.34 -5.77 2.00
N GLU A 11 -5.26 -6.39 2.44
CA GLU A 11 -4.53 -6.08 3.68
C GLU A 11 -3.08 -5.61 3.45
N ILE A 12 -2.60 -5.67 2.21
CA ILE A 12 -1.21 -5.38 1.86
C ILE A 12 -1.12 -3.95 1.32
N PRO A 13 -0.23 -3.09 1.86
CA PRO A 13 -0.01 -1.75 1.32
C PRO A 13 0.55 -1.84 -0.11
N TYR A 14 0.05 -1.00 -1.04
CA TYR A 14 0.47 -1.01 -2.44
C TYR A 14 1.15 0.30 -2.87
N ALA A 15 0.52 1.44 -2.56
CA ALA A 15 1.04 2.75 -2.93
C ALA A 15 0.64 3.82 -1.93
N VAL A 16 1.40 4.90 -1.85
CA VAL A 16 1.11 6.06 -1.02
C VAL A 16 0.85 7.25 -1.91
N ARG A 17 -0.22 7.99 -1.64
CA ARG A 17 -0.60 9.20 -2.36
C ARG A 17 -0.80 10.34 -1.39
N ALA A 18 0.02 11.37 -1.50
CA ALA A 18 -0.16 12.62 -0.78
C ALA A 18 -0.66 13.72 -1.73
N THR A 19 -1.49 14.62 -1.21
CA THR A 19 -2.05 15.77 -1.91
C THR A 19 -1.90 16.99 -1.02
N GLU A 20 -1.39 18.08 -1.58
CA GLU A 20 -1.22 19.35 -0.91
C GLU A 20 -1.72 20.45 -1.83
N GLY A 21 -2.91 21.00 -1.54
CA GLY A 21 -3.56 21.97 -2.43
C GLY A 21 -3.74 21.42 -3.86
N ALA A 22 -3.04 22.02 -4.82
CA ALA A 22 -3.04 21.58 -6.23
C ALA A 22 -1.99 20.50 -6.53
N GLU A 23 -0.98 20.35 -5.67
CA GLU A 23 0.11 19.40 -5.86
C GLU A 23 -0.27 18.00 -5.38
N ARG A 24 0.16 16.99 -6.12
CA ARG A 24 -0.06 15.58 -5.77
C ARG A 24 1.25 14.81 -5.93
N ALA A 25 1.65 14.13 -4.86
CA ALA A 25 2.78 13.22 -4.85
C ALA A 25 2.26 11.79 -4.73
N SER A 26 2.68 10.92 -5.64
CA SER A 26 2.45 9.48 -5.52
C SER A 26 3.79 8.80 -5.35
N ARG A 27 3.88 7.88 -4.39
CA ARG A 27 5.05 7.06 -4.14
C ARG A 27 4.65 5.60 -4.19
N GLN A 28 5.40 4.83 -4.95
CA GLN A 28 5.25 3.38 -4.99
C GLN A 28 6.04 2.76 -3.84
N LEU A 29 5.53 1.66 -3.31
CA LEU A 29 6.24 0.88 -2.30
C LEU A 29 7.30 -0.01 -2.96
N PRO A 30 8.28 -0.52 -2.18
CA PRO A 30 9.27 -1.46 -2.67
C PRO A 30 8.68 -2.74 -3.28
N ALA A 31 9.45 -3.40 -4.14
CA ALA A 31 9.05 -4.61 -4.84
C ALA A 31 8.51 -5.72 -3.92
N ALA A 32 9.02 -5.84 -2.69
CA ALA A 32 8.55 -6.81 -1.69
C ALA A 32 7.04 -6.73 -1.42
N PHE A 33 6.44 -5.54 -1.46
CA PHE A 33 5.00 -5.37 -1.30
C PHE A 33 4.23 -5.86 -2.51
N GLN A 34 4.78 -5.60 -3.71
CA GLN A 34 4.21 -6.01 -4.98
C GLN A 34 4.26 -7.54 -5.12
N GLU A 35 5.38 -8.15 -4.76
CA GLU A 35 5.55 -9.61 -4.69
C GLU A 35 4.57 -10.25 -3.71
N ALA A 36 4.34 -9.63 -2.55
CA ALA A 36 3.37 -10.11 -1.58
C ALA A 36 1.93 -10.05 -2.11
N VAL A 37 1.57 -8.98 -2.81
CA VAL A 37 0.26 -8.83 -3.48
C VAL A 37 0.09 -9.88 -4.58
N ASP A 38 1.10 -10.09 -5.41
CA ASP A 38 1.08 -11.10 -6.48
C ASP A 38 0.92 -12.51 -5.92
N ALA A 39 1.72 -12.86 -4.90
CA ALA A 39 1.62 -14.14 -4.21
C ALA A 39 0.26 -14.33 -3.52
N ALA A 40 -0.30 -13.27 -2.92
CA ALA A 40 -1.65 -13.32 -2.35
C ALA A 40 -2.73 -13.54 -3.40
N ALA A 41 -2.66 -12.84 -4.54
CA ALA A 41 -3.60 -13.00 -5.64
C ALA A 41 -3.52 -14.41 -6.26
N MET A 42 -2.30 -14.93 -6.43
CA MET A 42 -2.06 -16.31 -6.86
C MET A 42 -2.63 -17.33 -5.86
N ALA A 43 -2.48 -17.08 -4.55
CA ALA A 43 -2.97 -17.98 -3.50
C ALA A 43 -4.50 -17.98 -3.35
N ASP A 44 -5.17 -16.82 -3.45
CA ASP A 44 -6.64 -16.74 -3.42
C ASP A 44 -7.27 -17.29 -4.72
N GLY A 45 -6.48 -17.56 -5.76
CA GLY A 45 -6.99 -17.89 -7.10
C GLY A 45 -7.64 -16.68 -7.79
N ASP A 46 -7.44 -15.48 -7.24
CA ASP A 46 -7.85 -14.19 -7.79
C ASP A 46 -6.93 -13.76 -8.94
N THR A 47 -6.64 -14.70 -9.85
CA THR A 47 -5.94 -14.42 -11.11
C THR A 47 -6.85 -13.71 -12.11
N ALA A 48 -8.16 -13.67 -11.84
CA ALA A 48 -9.10 -12.85 -12.58
C ALA A 48 -8.81 -11.37 -12.29
N ALA A 49 -8.53 -10.60 -13.34
CA ALA A 49 -8.21 -9.17 -13.25
C ALA A 49 -9.26 -8.36 -12.47
N GLU A 50 -10.52 -8.80 -12.51
CA GLU A 50 -11.64 -8.19 -11.78
C GLU A 50 -11.49 -8.30 -10.26
N ALA A 51 -11.08 -9.46 -9.75
CA ALA A 51 -10.92 -9.66 -8.31
C ALA A 51 -9.66 -8.96 -7.77
N TYR A 52 -8.60 -8.94 -8.59
CA TYR A 52 -7.43 -8.11 -8.33
C TYR A 52 -7.80 -6.62 -8.26
N GLN A 53 -8.59 -6.12 -9.21
CA GLN A 53 -9.04 -4.72 -9.18
C GLN A 53 -9.98 -4.42 -8.01
N ALA A 54 -10.87 -5.35 -7.67
CA ALA A 54 -11.80 -5.23 -6.54
C ALA A 54 -11.07 -5.21 -5.17
N GLY A 55 -9.86 -5.78 -5.10
CA GLY A 55 -9.03 -5.77 -3.90
C GLY A 55 -8.47 -4.40 -3.53
N PHE A 56 -8.43 -3.43 -4.45
CA PHE A 56 -7.88 -2.10 -4.16
C PHE A 56 -8.85 -1.26 -3.34
N LYS A 57 -8.34 -0.76 -2.21
CA LYS A 57 -9.06 0.12 -1.30
C LYS A 57 -8.16 1.24 -0.83
N TRP A 58 -8.68 2.47 -0.87
CA TRP A 58 -8.02 3.60 -0.22
C TRP A 58 -8.24 3.52 1.29
N GLY A 59 -7.14 3.55 2.02
CA GLY A 59 -7.14 3.65 3.48
C GLY A 59 -7.56 5.03 3.98
N PRO A 60 -7.50 5.25 5.30
CA PRO A 60 -7.81 6.53 5.90
C PRO A 60 -6.91 7.64 5.34
N ALA A 61 -7.48 8.84 5.22
CA ALA A 61 -6.69 10.03 4.91
C ALA A 61 -6.09 10.54 6.21
N GLU A 62 -4.77 10.71 6.24
CA GLU A 62 -4.05 11.33 7.33
C GLU A 62 -3.57 12.70 6.87
N GLU A 63 -3.70 13.71 7.73
CA GLU A 63 -3.15 15.03 7.46
C GLU A 63 -1.85 15.19 8.22
N ARG A 64 -0.77 15.53 7.50
CA ARG A 64 0.54 15.69 8.10
C ARG A 64 1.16 17.03 7.72
N PRO A 65 1.95 17.63 8.62
CA PRO A 65 2.72 18.82 8.32
C PRO A 65 3.84 18.48 7.32
N GLY A 66 4.01 19.31 6.29
CA GLY A 66 4.99 19.11 5.22
C GLY A 66 4.37 19.24 3.82
N THR A 67 5.22 19.04 2.81
CA THR A 67 4.83 18.99 1.39
C THR A 67 4.32 17.60 1.02
N ALA A 68 3.55 17.49 -0.06
CA ALA A 68 3.05 16.19 -0.53
C ALA A 68 4.19 15.16 -0.72
N ALA A 69 5.31 15.56 -1.31
CA ALA A 69 6.46 14.69 -1.52
C ALA A 69 7.07 14.21 -0.19
N ALA A 70 7.36 15.11 0.74
CA ALA A 70 7.98 14.77 2.02
C ALA A 70 7.09 13.86 2.87
N VAL A 71 5.79 14.13 2.91
CA VAL A 71 4.82 13.29 3.64
C VAL A 71 4.71 11.91 3.00
N ALA A 72 4.66 11.83 1.66
CA ALA A 72 4.59 10.54 0.98
C ALA A 72 5.83 9.68 1.23
N ASP A 73 7.04 10.25 1.14
CA ASP A 73 8.30 9.55 1.44
C ASP A 73 8.37 9.08 2.91
N ALA A 74 7.96 9.94 3.85
CA ALA A 74 7.91 9.57 5.27
C ALA A 74 6.97 8.39 5.53
N VAL A 75 5.75 8.44 4.98
CA VAL A 75 4.75 7.36 5.13
C VAL A 75 5.22 6.08 4.45
N VAL A 76 5.88 6.16 3.30
CA VAL A 76 6.51 4.98 2.67
C VAL A 76 7.52 4.36 3.61
N ALA A 77 8.43 5.14 4.20
CA ALA A 77 9.42 4.62 5.13
C ALA A 77 8.78 3.98 6.37
N GLU A 78 7.73 4.58 6.92
CA GLU A 78 6.97 4.00 8.03
C GLU A 78 6.30 2.68 7.66
N ILE A 79 5.68 2.59 6.48
CA ILE A 79 5.07 1.35 5.99
C ILE A 79 6.13 0.27 5.79
N VAL A 80 7.26 0.60 5.15
CA VAL A 80 8.37 -0.34 4.95
C VAL A 80 8.91 -0.86 6.28
N ALA A 81 9.01 0.01 7.29
CA ALA A 81 9.44 -0.39 8.64
C ALA A 81 8.37 -1.22 9.38
N ALA A 82 7.08 -0.91 9.22
CA ALA A 82 5.97 -1.59 9.88
C ALA A 82 5.60 -2.94 9.23
N PHE A 83 5.97 -3.13 7.96
CA PHE A 83 5.72 -4.35 7.17
C PHE A 83 7.05 -4.94 6.69
N PRO A 84 7.81 -5.61 7.59
CA PRO A 84 8.99 -6.35 7.18
C PRO A 84 8.62 -7.51 6.26
N GLY A 85 9.59 -7.99 5.47
CA GLY A 85 9.39 -9.07 4.49
C GLY A 85 8.68 -10.30 5.07
N GLU A 86 9.00 -10.70 6.30
CA GLU A 86 8.37 -11.86 6.95
C GLU A 86 6.86 -11.65 7.20
N ARG A 87 6.45 -10.42 7.55
CA ARG A 87 5.03 -10.07 7.71
C ARG A 87 4.32 -10.04 6.37
N LEU A 88 4.97 -9.49 5.34
CA LEU A 88 4.45 -9.47 3.98
C LEU A 88 4.25 -10.88 3.44
N SER A 89 5.22 -11.78 3.64
CA SER A 89 5.10 -13.19 3.28
C SER A 89 3.94 -13.87 3.99
N ARG A 90 3.72 -13.60 5.28
CA ARG A 90 2.55 -14.14 6.01
C ARG A 90 1.22 -13.63 5.47
N LEU A 91 1.12 -12.34 5.15
CA LEU A 91 -0.08 -11.75 4.52
C LEU A 91 -0.32 -12.36 3.14
N ALA A 92 0.76 -12.61 2.39
CA ALA A 92 0.71 -13.21 1.06
C ALA A 92 0.31 -14.69 1.07
N SER A 93 0.86 -15.47 1.99
CA SER A 93 0.55 -16.89 2.14
C SER A 93 -0.84 -17.13 2.74
N ARG A 94 -1.52 -16.09 3.23
CA ARG A 94 -2.84 -16.10 3.86
C ARG A 94 -3.16 -17.44 4.54
N ASP A 95 -2.50 -17.67 5.67
CA ASP A 95 -2.80 -18.77 6.59
C ASP A 95 -4.29 -18.69 6.95
N LYS A 96 -5.12 -19.48 6.28
CA LYS A 96 -6.50 -19.71 6.71
C LYS A 96 -6.39 -20.55 7.99
N PRO A 97 -6.98 -20.12 9.12
CA PRO A 97 -7.07 -20.96 10.30
C PRO A 97 -7.84 -22.26 10.01
#